data_AF-A0A3C2AQR5-F1
#
_entry.id   AF-A0A3C2AQR5-F1
#
_cell.length_a   1.000
_cell.length_b   1.000
_cell.length_c   1.000
_cell.angle_alpha   90.00
_cell.angle_beta   90.00
_cell.angle_gamma   90.00
#
_symmetry.space_group_name_H-M   'P 1'
#
loop_
_entity.id
_entity.type
_entity.pdbx_description
1 polymer ?
#
loop_
_entity_poly.entity_id
_entity_poly.type
_entity_poly.pdbx_seq_one_letter_code
_entity_poly.pdbx_strand_id
1 'polypeptide(L)'
;MKKLAILSLAILFTFQTKGQSNLKYNVVTTAVPILLVSPDSRAGAMGDVGVASTPDGNSSAWNPAKLAFLENKKASMALSYTPWMSKLVPDIDLAYVNYTKALSDRQGISASLRYFSLGEINFTNEQGNSMGTFNPYEFYFDVAYALKLSNHWSAGTALRWIYSDIAQGQVVQGLQTKPGQSGAADLGFYYQGDYINIKGGRRQAWSAGIALTNLGAKIAYSESGNSDFLPTNLRIGGGYHLEIDEYNQMSVYLDLNRLVVPTPPELGTNGEIVAGMDDNVTPLIGVFQSFNPAAKPGGFGELLQENIYNFGLEYKYDNFLFARAGYLHEHKLKGNRQ
;
A
#
# COMPACT_ATOMS: atom_id res chain seq x y z
N MET A 1 -34.72 40.29 -34.13
CA MET A 1 -34.68 39.05 -34.94
C MET A 1 -33.29 38.90 -35.56
N LYS A 2 -32.60 37.79 -35.26
CA LYS A 2 -31.51 37.11 -36.01
C LYS A 2 -30.32 38.03 -36.43
N LYS A 3 -29.08 37.76 -36.02
CA LYS A 3 -28.29 36.59 -36.44
C LYS A 3 -27.20 36.25 -35.42
N LEU A 4 -27.19 34.98 -35.00
CA LEU A 4 -26.00 34.27 -34.53
C LEU A 4 -25.07 34.04 -35.74
N ALA A 5 -23.76 34.19 -35.53
CA ALA A 5 -22.73 33.54 -36.34
C ALA A 5 -21.55 33.15 -35.44
N ILE A 6 -21.67 31.92 -34.95
CA ILE A 6 -20.70 30.99 -34.38
C ILE A 6 -19.23 31.34 -34.69
N LEU A 7 -18.46 31.65 -33.65
CA LEU A 7 -17.00 31.65 -33.70
C LEU A 7 -16.52 30.30 -33.14
N SER A 8 -16.29 29.35 -34.03
CA SER A 8 -15.67 28.06 -33.74
C SER A 8 -14.19 28.26 -33.42
N LEU A 9 -13.85 28.29 -32.13
CA LEU A 9 -12.47 28.27 -31.65
C LEU A 9 -11.99 26.81 -31.62
N ALA A 10 -11.47 26.33 -32.76
CA ALA A 10 -10.74 25.07 -32.82
C ALA A 10 -9.38 25.28 -32.13
N ILE A 11 -9.28 24.89 -30.86
CA ILE A 11 -8.01 24.73 -30.17
C ILE A 11 -7.35 23.47 -30.74
N LEU A 12 -6.47 23.66 -31.73
CA LEU A 12 -5.52 22.66 -32.19
C LEU A 12 -4.53 22.39 -31.05
N PHE A 13 -4.76 21.33 -30.29
CA PHE A 13 -3.72 20.70 -29.48
C PHE A 13 -2.72 20.05 -30.42
N THR A 14 -1.62 20.74 -30.71
CA THR A 14 -0.43 20.12 -31.28
C THR A 14 0.21 19.24 -30.20
N PHE A 15 -0.13 17.95 -30.21
CA PHE A 15 0.66 16.95 -29.49
C PHE A 15 2.04 16.91 -30.12
N GLN A 16 3.05 17.47 -29.43
CA GLN A 16 4.43 17.15 -29.74
C GLN A 16 4.66 15.68 -29.43
N THR A 17 4.77 14.86 -30.48
CA THR A 17 5.29 13.50 -30.38
C THR A 17 6.76 13.57 -30.01
N LYS A 18 7.08 13.53 -28.72
CA LYS A 18 8.45 13.24 -28.29
C LYS A 18 8.74 11.78 -28.64
N GLY A 19 9.68 11.57 -29.56
CA GLY A 19 10.18 10.26 -29.96
C GLY A 19 10.71 9.45 -28.76
N GLN A 20 10.88 8.14 -28.97
CA GLN A 20 11.34 7.17 -27.96
C GLN A 20 12.43 7.77 -27.05
N SER A 21 12.03 8.13 -25.84
CA SER A 21 12.99 8.27 -24.76
C SER A 21 13.40 6.85 -24.37
N ASN A 22 14.70 6.57 -24.33
CA ASN A 22 15.20 5.39 -23.64
C ASN A 22 14.80 5.54 -22.16
N LEU A 23 13.64 5.01 -21.80
CA LEU A 23 13.11 5.04 -20.44
C LEU A 23 14.08 4.22 -19.57
N LYS A 24 14.80 4.91 -18.68
CA LYS A 24 15.66 4.27 -17.69
C LYS A 24 14.82 3.88 -16.48
N TYR A 25 14.46 2.61 -16.40
CA TYR A 25 13.73 2.07 -15.25
C TYR A 25 14.67 1.96 -14.06
N ASN A 26 14.22 2.42 -12.90
CA ASN A 26 14.91 2.24 -11.63
C ASN A 26 13.88 1.90 -10.55
N VAL A 27 13.35 0.69 -10.65
CA VAL A 27 12.29 0.19 -9.77
C VAL A 27 12.89 -0.16 -8.42
N VAL A 28 12.21 0.26 -7.36
CA VAL A 28 12.62 -0.08 -6.01
C VAL A 28 12.05 -1.47 -5.68
N THR A 29 12.94 -2.44 -5.49
CA THR A 29 12.56 -3.83 -5.21
C THR A 29 12.63 -4.14 -3.72
N THR A 30 11.66 -4.91 -3.22
CA THR A 30 11.57 -5.35 -1.83
C THR A 30 11.16 -6.81 -1.79
N ALA A 31 11.48 -7.49 -0.70
CA ALA A 31 10.91 -8.80 -0.44
C ALA A 31 9.45 -8.69 -0.02
N VAL A 32 8.71 -9.79 -0.10
CA VAL A 32 7.31 -9.91 0.35
C VAL A 32 6.39 -8.77 -0.16
N PRO A 33 6.42 -8.41 -1.46
CA PRO A 33 5.71 -7.24 -1.99
C PRO A 33 4.19 -7.32 -1.84
N ILE A 34 3.63 -8.51 -1.62
CA ILE A 34 2.18 -8.71 -1.37
C ILE A 34 1.68 -7.96 -0.13
N LEU A 35 2.57 -7.56 0.80
CA LEU A 35 2.20 -6.67 1.90
C LEU A 35 1.62 -5.33 1.42
N LEU A 36 2.01 -4.86 0.23
CA LEU A 36 1.52 -3.61 -0.37
C LEU A 36 0.18 -3.77 -1.12
N VAL A 37 -0.27 -5.01 -1.35
CA VAL A 37 -1.54 -5.27 -2.03
C VAL A 37 -2.69 -5.10 -1.05
N SER A 38 -3.74 -4.43 -1.53
CA SER A 38 -4.99 -4.23 -0.80
C SER A 38 -5.59 -5.55 -0.33
N PRO A 39 -5.75 -5.74 0.99
CA PRO A 39 -6.34 -6.97 1.52
C PRO A 39 -7.87 -6.92 1.53
N ASP A 40 -8.49 -5.77 1.25
CA ASP A 40 -9.94 -5.58 1.31
C ASP A 40 -10.52 -4.91 0.06
N SER A 41 -11.79 -5.19 -0.19
CA SER A 41 -12.52 -4.69 -1.37
C SER A 41 -12.88 -3.20 -1.28
N ARG A 42 -13.01 -2.62 -0.09
CA ARG A 42 -13.38 -1.22 0.08
C ARG A 42 -12.24 -0.30 -0.38
N ALA A 43 -11.06 -0.50 0.17
CA ALA A 43 -9.87 0.26 -0.22
C ALA A 43 -9.45 -0.06 -1.67
N GLY A 44 -9.48 -1.35 -2.06
CA GLY A 44 -9.17 -1.76 -3.43
C GLY A 44 -10.06 -1.10 -4.48
N ALA A 45 -11.38 -0.99 -4.22
CA ALA A 45 -12.31 -0.30 -5.12
C ALA A 45 -12.13 1.24 -5.16
N MET A 46 -11.44 1.81 -4.16
CA MET A 46 -11.15 3.24 -4.06
C MET A 46 -9.70 3.57 -4.43
N GLY A 47 -9.06 2.73 -5.24
CA GLY A 47 -7.70 2.99 -5.73
C GLY A 47 -6.65 2.90 -4.64
N ASP A 48 -6.79 1.96 -3.70
CA ASP A 48 -5.87 1.70 -2.58
C ASP A 48 -5.71 2.90 -1.61
N VAL A 49 -6.73 3.75 -1.50
CA VAL A 49 -6.82 4.73 -0.40
C VAL A 49 -7.30 4.03 0.88
N GLY A 50 -6.82 4.50 2.01
CA GLY A 50 -7.24 3.95 3.29
C GLY A 50 -6.64 4.61 4.53
N VAL A 51 -5.63 5.47 4.39
CA VAL A 51 -4.93 6.03 5.56
C VAL A 51 -5.81 7.01 6.35
N ALA A 52 -6.70 7.72 5.64
CA ALA A 52 -7.65 8.69 6.18
C ALA A 52 -9.12 8.30 5.93
N SER A 53 -9.40 7.10 5.43
CA SER A 53 -10.79 6.66 5.26
C SER A 53 -11.50 6.52 6.60
N THR A 54 -12.85 6.55 6.59
CA THR A 54 -13.61 6.36 7.83
C THR A 54 -13.30 5.00 8.46
N PRO A 55 -13.30 4.90 9.80
CA PRO A 55 -12.98 3.66 10.51
C PRO A 55 -13.93 2.51 10.15
N ASP A 56 -13.36 1.32 10.00
CA ASP A 56 -14.05 0.10 9.60
C ASP A 56 -13.30 -1.16 10.05
N GLY A 57 -13.86 -2.32 9.70
CA GLY A 57 -13.29 -3.62 10.02
C GLY A 57 -11.91 -3.88 9.45
N ASN A 58 -11.42 -3.15 8.44
CA ASN A 58 -10.11 -3.38 7.80
C ASN A 58 -9.10 -2.27 8.11
N SER A 59 -9.45 -1.38 9.04
CA SER A 59 -8.69 -0.17 9.31
C SER A 59 -7.24 -0.41 9.71
N SER A 60 -6.95 -1.50 10.42
CA SER A 60 -5.57 -1.85 10.83
C SER A 60 -4.63 -2.12 9.67
N ALA A 61 -5.12 -2.58 8.51
CA ALA A 61 -4.29 -2.84 7.35
C ALA A 61 -3.74 -1.56 6.70
N TRP A 62 -4.40 -0.42 6.91
CA TRP A 62 -4.09 0.86 6.27
C TRP A 62 -3.54 1.89 7.25
N ASN A 63 -4.17 2.00 8.42
CA ASN A 63 -3.75 2.88 9.50
C ASN A 63 -4.30 2.35 10.83
N PRO A 64 -3.44 1.79 11.71
CA PRO A 64 -3.90 1.22 12.99
C PRO A 64 -4.58 2.27 13.88
N ALA A 65 -4.24 3.55 13.78
CA ALA A 65 -4.82 4.60 14.63
C ALA A 65 -6.35 4.72 14.49
N LYS A 66 -6.89 4.41 13.30
CA LYS A 66 -8.35 4.44 13.04
C LYS A 66 -9.13 3.48 13.94
N LEU A 67 -8.51 2.41 14.45
CA LEU A 67 -9.17 1.46 15.36
C LEU A 67 -9.73 2.14 16.61
N ALA A 68 -9.11 3.24 17.06
CA ALA A 68 -9.57 3.97 18.22
C ALA A 68 -10.93 4.64 17.99
N PHE A 69 -11.33 4.87 16.73
CA PHE A 69 -12.55 5.56 16.32
C PHE A 69 -13.64 4.62 15.77
N LEU A 70 -13.52 3.31 15.97
CA LEU A 70 -14.59 2.37 15.61
C LEU A 70 -15.90 2.74 16.34
N GLU A 71 -16.94 3.07 15.57
CA GLU A 71 -18.25 3.48 16.11
C GLU A 71 -18.98 2.30 16.77
N ASN A 72 -18.82 1.09 16.21
CA ASN A 72 -19.45 -0.10 16.73
C ASN A 72 -18.57 -0.76 17.79
N LYS A 73 -19.09 -0.83 19.03
CA LYS A 73 -18.42 -1.53 20.15
C LYS A 73 -18.48 -3.05 20.07
N LYS A 74 -19.28 -3.60 19.15
CA LYS A 74 -19.30 -5.03 18.88
C LYS A 74 -18.04 -5.44 18.11
N ALA A 75 -17.59 -6.66 18.35
CA ALA A 75 -16.55 -7.24 17.52
C ALA A 75 -17.02 -7.31 16.06
N SER A 76 -16.13 -6.99 15.14
CA SER A 76 -16.33 -7.11 13.71
C SER A 76 -15.32 -8.10 13.14
N MET A 77 -15.76 -8.91 12.18
CA MET A 77 -14.89 -9.80 11.43
C MET A 77 -15.02 -9.47 9.95
N ALA A 78 -13.90 -9.40 9.26
CA ALA A 78 -13.82 -9.23 7.82
C ALA A 78 -13.09 -10.42 7.22
N LEU A 79 -13.59 -10.91 6.09
CA LEU A 79 -12.97 -11.94 5.26
C LEU A 79 -12.89 -11.39 3.84
N SER A 80 -11.76 -11.58 3.18
CA SER A 80 -11.56 -11.18 1.79
C SER A 80 -10.72 -12.23 1.07
N TYR A 81 -11.01 -12.43 -0.21
CA TYR A 81 -10.33 -13.37 -1.08
C TYR A 81 -10.14 -12.73 -2.44
N THR A 82 -8.89 -12.62 -2.88
CA THR A 82 -8.52 -11.98 -4.14
C THR A 82 -7.79 -13.00 -5.01
N PRO A 83 -8.48 -13.61 -6.00
CA PRO A 83 -7.82 -14.46 -6.98
C PRO A 83 -6.95 -13.59 -7.90
N TRP A 84 -5.67 -13.94 -8.06
CA TRP A 84 -4.73 -13.14 -8.81
C TRP A 84 -4.59 -13.64 -10.24
N MET A 85 -5.09 -12.85 -11.20
CA MET A 85 -5.04 -13.22 -12.62
C MET A 85 -5.54 -14.64 -12.91
N SER A 86 -6.66 -15.07 -12.30
CA SER A 86 -7.15 -16.46 -12.34
C SER A 86 -7.43 -17.03 -13.73
N LYS A 87 -7.50 -16.18 -14.77
CA LYS A 87 -7.59 -16.62 -16.18
C LYS A 87 -6.25 -17.07 -16.77
N LEU A 88 -5.14 -16.64 -16.17
CA LEU A 88 -3.78 -16.93 -16.60
C LEU A 88 -3.13 -17.96 -15.67
N VAL A 89 -3.29 -17.77 -14.36
CA VAL A 89 -2.67 -18.60 -13.32
C VAL A 89 -3.74 -18.85 -12.24
N PRO A 90 -4.39 -20.03 -12.23
CA PRO A 90 -5.61 -20.27 -11.43
C PRO A 90 -5.37 -20.45 -9.93
N ASP A 91 -4.12 -20.57 -9.52
CA ASP A 91 -3.63 -21.06 -8.23
C ASP A 91 -2.85 -19.99 -7.43
N ILE A 92 -2.83 -18.75 -7.92
CA ILE A 92 -2.36 -17.59 -7.16
C ILE A 92 -3.55 -16.88 -6.53
N ASP A 93 -3.52 -16.74 -5.21
CA ASP A 93 -4.59 -16.10 -4.46
C ASP A 93 -4.09 -15.45 -3.17
N LEU A 94 -4.85 -14.45 -2.73
CA LEU A 94 -4.65 -13.74 -1.47
C LEU A 94 -5.90 -13.90 -0.61
N ALA A 95 -5.76 -14.58 0.52
CA ALA A 95 -6.78 -14.68 1.55
C ALA A 95 -6.46 -13.76 2.72
N TYR A 96 -7.46 -13.05 3.23
CA TYR A 96 -7.34 -12.15 4.35
C TYR A 96 -8.50 -12.34 5.33
N VAL A 97 -8.18 -12.47 6.61
CA VAL A 97 -9.14 -12.42 7.70
C VAL A 97 -8.70 -11.40 8.72
N ASN A 98 -9.65 -10.61 9.20
CA ASN A 98 -9.40 -9.62 10.23
C ASN A 98 -10.47 -9.65 11.30
N TYR A 99 -10.04 -9.50 12.55
CA TYR A 99 -10.90 -9.32 13.71
C TYR A 99 -10.60 -7.96 14.30
N THR A 100 -11.63 -7.12 14.49
CA THR A 100 -11.49 -5.82 15.16
C THR A 100 -12.51 -5.65 16.27
N LYS A 101 -12.12 -4.91 17.31
CA LYS A 101 -13.02 -4.59 18.42
C LYS A 101 -12.61 -3.29 19.10
N ALA A 102 -13.58 -2.40 19.33
CA ALA A 102 -13.39 -1.31 20.28
C ALA A 102 -13.41 -1.87 21.71
N LEU A 103 -12.32 -1.68 22.46
CA LEU A 103 -12.21 -2.07 23.87
C LEU A 103 -12.90 -1.04 24.79
N SER A 104 -12.90 0.23 24.37
CA SER A 104 -13.57 1.34 25.05
C SER A 104 -13.87 2.46 24.05
N ASP A 105 -14.46 3.56 24.51
CA ASP A 105 -14.65 4.77 23.67
C ASP A 105 -13.35 5.41 23.19
N ARG A 106 -12.21 4.96 23.71
CA ARG A 106 -10.88 5.52 23.43
C ARG A 106 -9.90 4.49 22.89
N GLN A 107 -10.24 3.19 22.84
CA GLN A 107 -9.28 2.13 22.54
C GLN A 107 -9.85 1.11 21.58
N GLY A 108 -9.03 0.63 20.66
CA GLY A 108 -9.39 -0.44 19.74
C GLY A 108 -8.25 -1.43 19.54
N ILE A 109 -8.60 -2.69 19.27
CA ILE A 109 -7.66 -3.76 18.92
C ILE A 109 -8.02 -4.38 17.59
N SER A 110 -7.01 -4.96 16.95
CA SER A 110 -7.15 -5.78 15.76
C SER A 110 -6.24 -6.99 15.81
N ALA A 111 -6.66 -8.09 15.22
CA ALA A 111 -5.82 -9.23 14.89
C ALA A 111 -6.13 -9.70 13.48
N SER A 112 -5.11 -9.84 12.64
CA SER A 112 -5.29 -10.15 11.22
C SER A 112 -4.36 -11.25 10.76
N LEU A 113 -4.83 -12.06 9.82
CA LEU A 113 -4.04 -13.08 9.16
C LEU A 113 -4.20 -12.90 7.65
N ARG A 114 -3.07 -12.83 6.96
CA ARG A 114 -3.00 -12.79 5.50
C ARG A 114 -2.22 -14.01 5.02
N TYR A 115 -2.77 -14.70 4.03
CA TYR A 115 -2.14 -15.84 3.36
C TYR A 115 -2.06 -15.53 1.87
N PHE A 116 -0.90 -15.76 1.28
CA PHE A 116 -0.68 -15.61 -0.15
C PHE A 116 -0.11 -16.90 -0.72
N SER A 117 -0.81 -17.46 -1.70
CA SER A 117 -0.33 -18.57 -2.53
C SER A 117 0.37 -18.02 -3.75
N LEU A 118 1.59 -18.48 -4.03
CA LEU A 118 2.30 -18.17 -5.28
C LEU A 118 1.93 -19.14 -6.41
N GLY A 119 0.99 -20.05 -6.16
CA GLY A 119 0.60 -21.10 -7.09
C GLY A 119 1.67 -22.19 -7.22
N GLU A 120 1.44 -23.07 -8.17
CA GLU A 120 2.26 -24.20 -8.47
C GLU A 120 3.45 -23.77 -9.33
N ILE A 121 4.66 -23.98 -8.82
CA ILE A 121 5.91 -23.69 -9.53
C ILE A 121 6.67 -24.99 -9.74
N ASN A 122 6.95 -25.29 -11.01
CA ASN A 122 7.86 -26.38 -11.38
C ASN A 122 9.29 -25.85 -11.37
N PHE A 123 10.09 -26.30 -10.41
CA PHE A 123 11.49 -25.94 -10.32
C PHE A 123 12.29 -26.76 -11.33
N THR A 124 13.27 -26.14 -12.00
CA THR A 124 14.13 -26.82 -12.96
C THR A 124 15.60 -26.59 -12.63
N ASN A 125 16.44 -27.59 -12.89
CA ASN A 125 17.88 -27.45 -12.78
C ASN A 125 18.48 -26.69 -13.98
N GLU A 126 19.79 -26.45 -13.96
CA GLU A 126 20.50 -25.73 -15.05
C GLU A 126 20.42 -26.42 -16.42
N GLN A 127 20.12 -27.73 -16.47
CA GLN A 127 19.90 -28.48 -17.70
C GLN A 127 18.42 -28.50 -18.13
N GLY A 128 17.53 -27.79 -17.43
CA GLY A 128 16.10 -27.72 -17.72
C GLY A 128 15.30 -28.94 -17.25
N ASN A 129 15.90 -29.86 -16.48
CA ASN A 129 15.17 -31.00 -15.91
C ASN A 129 14.36 -30.55 -14.69
N SER A 130 13.12 -31.03 -14.58
CA SER A 130 12.28 -30.77 -13.42
C SER A 130 12.91 -31.34 -12.15
N MET A 131 12.98 -30.50 -11.11
CA MET A 131 13.39 -30.81 -9.75
C MET A 131 12.18 -31.07 -8.83
N GLY A 132 10.97 -31.00 -9.39
CA GLY A 132 9.72 -31.15 -8.67
C GLY A 132 8.85 -29.91 -8.74
N THR A 133 7.61 -30.12 -8.31
CA THR A 133 6.56 -29.14 -8.31
C THR A 133 6.24 -28.75 -6.87
N PHE A 134 6.23 -27.45 -6.61
CA PHE A 134 6.17 -26.88 -5.27
C PHE A 134 5.09 -25.79 -5.23
N ASN A 135 4.56 -25.52 -4.05
CA ASN A 135 3.50 -24.54 -3.83
C ASN A 135 3.99 -23.48 -2.84
N PRO A 136 4.78 -22.48 -3.27
CA PRO A 136 5.34 -21.49 -2.38
C PRO A 136 4.24 -20.59 -1.81
N TYR A 137 4.44 -20.14 -0.58
CA TYR A 137 3.42 -19.37 0.13
C TYR A 137 4.02 -18.38 1.12
N GLU A 138 3.20 -17.40 1.49
CA GLU A 138 3.55 -16.40 2.49
C GLU A 138 2.41 -16.25 3.51
N PHE A 139 2.80 -16.09 4.78
CA PHE A 139 1.91 -15.86 5.91
C PHE A 139 2.31 -14.59 6.64
N TYR A 140 1.30 -13.79 6.99
CA TYR A 140 1.47 -12.58 7.78
C TYR A 140 0.46 -12.57 8.90
N PHE A 141 0.95 -12.45 10.13
CA PHE A 141 0.12 -12.34 11.32
C PHE A 141 0.34 -10.99 11.97
N ASP A 142 -0.75 -10.25 12.19
CA ASP A 142 -0.76 -8.90 12.73
C ASP A 142 -1.53 -8.82 14.04
N VAL A 143 -1.02 -8.05 14.99
CA VAL A 143 -1.77 -7.58 16.15
C VAL A 143 -1.62 -6.07 16.25
N ALA A 144 -2.73 -5.35 16.30
CA ALA A 144 -2.73 -3.90 16.38
C ALA A 144 -3.52 -3.37 17.58
N TYR A 145 -3.08 -2.22 18.08
CA TYR A 145 -3.72 -1.49 19.16
C TYR A 145 -3.71 0.01 18.85
N ALA A 146 -4.79 0.70 19.22
CA ALA A 146 -4.89 2.15 19.07
C ALA A 146 -5.55 2.83 20.25
N LEU A 147 -5.19 4.09 20.45
CA LEU A 147 -5.66 4.94 21.53
C LEU A 147 -6.04 6.34 21.01
N LYS A 148 -7.20 6.85 21.45
CA LYS A 148 -7.60 8.24 21.30
C LYS A 148 -6.77 9.14 22.23
N LEU A 149 -5.94 9.97 21.62
CA LEU A 149 -5.15 11.01 22.30
C LEU A 149 -6.05 12.19 22.70
N SER A 150 -7.05 12.51 21.87
CA SER A 150 -8.10 13.49 22.13
C SER A 150 -9.43 13.03 21.54
N ASN A 151 -10.45 13.90 21.54
CA ASN A 151 -11.73 13.61 20.88
C ASN A 151 -11.59 13.50 19.36
N HIS A 152 -10.53 14.07 18.78
CA HIS A 152 -10.32 14.12 17.32
C HIS A 152 -9.05 13.40 16.88
N TRP A 153 -8.06 13.24 17.76
CA TRP A 153 -6.77 12.61 17.41
C TRP A 153 -6.61 11.25 18.04
N SER A 154 -6.03 10.32 17.29
CA SER A 154 -5.61 8.99 17.75
C SER A 154 -4.23 8.64 17.24
N ALA A 155 -3.59 7.73 17.96
CA ALA A 155 -2.39 7.04 17.51
C ALA A 155 -2.60 5.53 17.62
N GLY A 156 -1.93 4.77 16.79
CA GLY A 156 -1.98 3.31 16.83
C GLY A 156 -0.69 2.69 16.35
N THR A 157 -0.50 1.44 16.74
CA THR A 157 0.63 0.62 16.32
C THR A 157 0.17 -0.79 15.99
N ALA A 158 0.89 -1.46 15.10
CA ALA A 158 0.73 -2.87 14.84
C ALA A 158 2.08 -3.58 14.90
N LEU A 159 2.08 -4.82 15.33
CA LEU A 159 3.22 -5.73 15.23
C LEU A 159 2.87 -6.83 14.25
N ARG A 160 3.79 -7.12 13.34
CA ARG A 160 3.64 -8.13 12.30
C ARG A 160 4.72 -9.18 12.41
N TRP A 161 4.32 -10.44 12.37
CA TRP A 161 5.19 -11.56 12.06
C TRP A 161 5.03 -11.95 10.59
N ILE A 162 6.15 -12.17 9.92
CA ILE A 162 6.24 -12.45 8.49
C ILE A 162 6.93 -13.80 8.32
N TYR A 163 6.29 -14.70 7.59
CA TYR A 163 6.84 -15.97 7.16
C TYR A 163 6.67 -16.09 5.65
N SER A 164 7.73 -16.39 4.92
CA SER A 164 7.70 -16.54 3.47
C SER A 164 8.55 -17.73 3.05
N ASP A 165 7.94 -18.72 2.42
CA ASP A 165 8.64 -19.88 1.87
C ASP A 165 8.46 -19.93 0.35
N ILE A 166 9.32 -19.17 -0.34
CA ILE A 166 9.32 -19.03 -1.80
C ILE A 166 10.12 -20.11 -2.53
N ALA A 167 11.00 -20.81 -1.82
CA ALA A 167 11.99 -21.72 -2.43
C ALA A 167 11.89 -23.17 -1.92
N GLN A 168 11.12 -23.45 -0.86
CA GLN A 168 10.79 -24.79 -0.36
C GLN A 168 12.01 -25.72 -0.22
N GLY A 169 13.14 -25.16 0.25
CA GLY A 169 14.37 -25.90 0.52
C GLY A 169 15.19 -26.29 -0.72
N GLN A 170 14.86 -25.76 -1.91
CA GLN A 170 15.65 -26.00 -3.12
C GLN A 170 17.04 -25.35 -3.05
N VAL A 171 17.99 -25.91 -3.78
CA VAL A 171 19.33 -25.32 -3.92
C VAL A 171 19.32 -24.37 -5.10
N VAL A 172 19.51 -23.07 -4.83
CA VAL A 172 19.57 -22.03 -5.86
C VAL A 172 21.00 -21.52 -5.93
N GLN A 173 21.63 -21.61 -7.10
CA GLN A 173 23.03 -21.20 -7.32
C GLN A 173 24.03 -21.85 -6.33
N GLY A 174 23.80 -23.12 -5.97
CA GLY A 174 24.66 -23.87 -5.05
C GLY A 174 24.47 -23.54 -3.57
N LEU A 175 23.52 -22.66 -3.23
CA LEU A 175 23.17 -22.31 -1.84
C LEU A 175 21.85 -22.97 -1.43
N GLN A 176 21.84 -23.55 -0.23
CA GLN A 176 20.63 -24.08 0.36
C GLN A 176 19.69 -22.92 0.73
N THR A 177 18.44 -23.00 0.29
CA THR A 177 17.41 -22.03 0.65
C THR A 177 16.67 -22.44 1.92
N LYS A 178 16.12 -21.45 2.61
CA LYS A 178 15.29 -21.64 3.80
C LYS A 178 14.12 -20.65 3.78
N PRO A 179 13.01 -20.96 4.48
CA PRO A 179 11.94 -19.99 4.67
C PRO A 179 12.48 -18.71 5.32
N GLY A 180 12.14 -17.58 4.73
CA GLY A 180 12.42 -16.27 5.28
C GLY A 180 11.46 -15.98 6.43
N GLN A 181 11.99 -15.45 7.54
CA GLN A 181 11.18 -14.94 8.65
C GLN A 181 11.63 -13.54 9.01
N SER A 182 10.66 -12.67 9.32
CA SER A 182 10.95 -11.33 9.82
C SER A 182 9.84 -10.82 10.75
N GLY A 183 10.12 -9.70 11.41
CA GLY A 183 9.16 -8.94 12.21
C GLY A 183 9.16 -7.49 11.77
N ALA A 184 7.98 -6.87 11.78
CA ALA A 184 7.79 -5.46 11.45
C ALA A 184 6.84 -4.77 12.44
N ALA A 185 6.94 -3.45 12.48
CA ALA A 185 6.05 -2.59 13.23
C ALA A 185 5.43 -1.52 12.33
N ASP A 186 4.18 -1.22 12.62
CA ASP A 186 3.41 -0.14 12.00
C ASP A 186 3.17 0.96 13.03
N LEU A 187 3.18 2.21 12.59
CA LEU A 187 2.87 3.40 13.38
C LEU A 187 1.91 4.29 12.60
N GLY A 188 0.79 4.64 13.22
CA GLY A 188 -0.24 5.45 12.60
C GLY A 188 -0.68 6.60 13.49
N PHE A 189 -1.07 7.70 12.87
CA PHE A 189 -1.85 8.78 13.47
C PHE A 189 -3.06 9.06 12.60
N TYR A 190 -4.18 9.39 13.24
CA TYR A 190 -5.43 9.67 12.55
C TYR A 190 -6.21 10.78 13.25
N TYR A 191 -6.72 11.68 12.44
CA TYR A 191 -7.59 12.79 12.81
C TYR A 191 -8.99 12.57 12.23
N GLN A 192 -10.01 12.71 13.07
CA GLN A 192 -11.41 12.70 12.68
C GLN A 192 -12.08 13.97 13.19
N GLY A 193 -12.53 14.82 12.27
CA GLY A 193 -13.26 16.05 12.58
C GLY A 193 -14.74 15.80 12.85
N ASP A 194 -15.35 16.71 13.59
CA ASP A 194 -16.79 16.72 13.80
C ASP A 194 -17.54 17.18 12.54
N TYR A 195 -18.75 16.65 12.34
CA TYR A 195 -19.63 17.10 11.28
C TYR A 195 -20.23 18.46 11.61
N ILE A 196 -19.85 19.48 10.83
CA ILE A 196 -20.36 20.85 10.95
C ILE A 196 -21.46 21.12 9.92
N ASN A 197 -22.50 21.83 10.35
CA ASN A 197 -23.61 22.21 9.47
C ASN A 197 -23.15 23.25 8.44
N ILE A 198 -23.54 23.07 7.19
CA ILE A 198 -23.34 24.03 6.10
C ILE A 198 -24.69 24.40 5.46
N LYS A 199 -24.65 25.33 4.49
CA LYS A 199 -25.86 25.80 3.81
C LYS A 199 -26.64 24.64 3.18
N GLY A 200 -27.96 24.73 3.25
CA GLY A 200 -28.87 23.76 2.62
C GLY A 200 -29.11 22.48 3.44
N GLY A 201 -28.92 22.51 4.76
CA GLY A 201 -29.19 21.36 5.64
C GLY A 201 -28.15 20.24 5.57
N ARG A 202 -27.05 20.47 4.86
CA ARG A 202 -25.95 19.52 4.68
C ARG A 202 -24.97 19.60 5.85
N ARG A 203 -24.19 18.55 6.04
CA ARG A 203 -23.10 18.51 7.03
C ARG A 203 -21.80 18.10 6.37
N GLN A 204 -20.68 18.64 6.84
CA GLN A 204 -19.36 18.27 6.33
C GLN A 204 -18.40 17.93 7.46
N ALA A 205 -17.49 16.99 7.20
CA ALA A 205 -16.40 16.64 8.09
C ALA A 205 -15.11 16.40 7.28
N TRP A 206 -13.99 16.43 7.99
CA TRP A 206 -12.67 16.16 7.44
C TRP A 206 -11.98 15.07 8.24
N SER A 207 -11.17 14.29 7.54
CA SER A 207 -10.29 13.29 8.14
C SER A 207 -8.89 13.46 7.58
N ALA A 208 -7.89 13.09 8.38
CA ALA A 208 -6.50 13.08 7.94
C ALA A 208 -5.78 11.90 8.58
N GLY A 209 -4.79 11.36 7.88
CA GLY A 209 -4.05 10.20 8.35
C GLY A 209 -2.62 10.20 7.88
N ILE A 210 -1.74 9.66 8.73
CA ILE A 210 -0.37 9.30 8.39
C ILE A 210 -0.10 7.92 8.95
N ALA A 211 0.52 7.05 8.16
CA ALA A 211 0.92 5.72 8.59
C ALA A 211 2.27 5.33 7.98
N LEU A 212 3.21 4.94 8.84
CA LEU A 212 4.43 4.24 8.46
C LEU A 212 4.20 2.76 8.73
N THR A 213 4.24 1.95 7.69
CA THR A 213 3.92 0.52 7.72
C THR A 213 5.12 -0.32 7.32
N ASN A 214 5.19 -1.55 7.82
CA ASN A 214 6.16 -2.58 7.47
C ASN A 214 7.60 -2.24 7.87
N LEU A 215 7.81 -1.36 8.85
CA LEU A 215 9.16 -1.03 9.33
C LEU A 215 9.71 -2.20 10.16
N GLY A 216 10.67 -2.93 9.61
CA GLY A 216 11.15 -4.16 10.24
C GLY A 216 12.51 -4.63 9.75
N ALA A 217 12.96 -5.76 10.29
CA ALA A 217 14.23 -6.36 9.91
C ALA A 217 14.19 -6.85 8.44
N LYS A 218 15.34 -6.82 7.76
CA LYS A 218 15.47 -7.41 6.42
C LYS A 218 15.20 -8.93 6.49
N ILE A 219 14.68 -9.49 5.40
CA ILE A 219 14.39 -10.93 5.29
C ILE A 219 15.43 -11.60 4.39
N ALA A 220 15.84 -12.82 4.73
CA ALA A 220 16.84 -13.58 3.97
C ALA A 220 16.32 -14.99 3.68
N TYR A 221 16.58 -15.47 2.46
CA TYR A 221 16.10 -16.78 1.96
C TYR A 221 17.21 -17.80 1.74
N SER A 222 18.47 -17.42 1.96
CA SER A 222 19.65 -18.28 1.74
C SER A 222 20.62 -18.19 2.92
N GLU A 223 21.54 -19.15 3.00
CA GLU A 223 22.63 -19.13 3.98
C GLU A 223 23.74 -18.12 3.66
N SER A 224 23.77 -17.56 2.45
CA SER A 224 24.77 -16.55 2.04
C SER A 224 24.66 -15.22 2.78
N GLY A 225 23.56 -14.99 3.50
CA GLY A 225 23.37 -13.79 4.32
C GLY A 225 22.87 -12.56 3.56
N ASN A 226 22.63 -12.68 2.25
CA ASN A 226 21.94 -11.62 1.49
C ASN A 226 20.52 -11.46 2.03
N SER A 227 20.16 -10.22 2.35
CA SER A 227 18.88 -9.90 2.97
C SER A 227 18.25 -8.70 2.30
N ASP A 228 16.96 -8.78 2.06
CA ASP A 228 16.17 -7.77 1.35
C ASP A 228 15.31 -6.95 2.31
N PHE A 229 15.10 -5.68 1.98
CA PHE A 229 14.20 -4.84 2.76
C PHE A 229 12.77 -5.35 2.67
N LEU A 230 12.07 -5.30 3.81
CA LEU A 230 10.61 -5.34 3.82
C LEU A 230 10.06 -4.09 3.13
N PRO A 231 8.83 -4.13 2.60
CA PRO A 231 8.24 -3.03 1.85
C PRO A 231 7.78 -1.92 2.79
N THR A 232 8.72 -1.27 3.49
CA THR A 232 8.44 -0.18 4.43
C THR A 232 7.82 0.97 3.68
N ASN A 233 6.65 1.40 4.10
CA ASN A 233 5.78 2.23 3.28
C ASN A 233 5.15 3.35 4.11
N LEU A 234 5.31 4.59 3.63
CA LEU A 234 4.72 5.78 4.23
C LEU A 234 3.49 6.21 3.43
N ARG A 235 2.36 6.34 4.11
CA ARG A 235 1.11 6.89 3.58
C ARG A 235 0.75 8.16 4.33
N ILE A 236 0.38 9.19 3.59
CA ILE A 236 -0.19 10.44 4.12
C ILE A 236 -1.44 10.74 3.31
N GLY A 237 -2.55 11.05 3.95
CA GLY A 237 -3.78 11.27 3.21
C GLY A 237 -4.81 12.09 3.96
N GLY A 238 -5.82 12.52 3.20
CA GLY A 238 -6.94 13.31 3.67
C GLY A 238 -8.25 12.82 3.08
N GLY A 239 -9.32 12.98 3.85
CA GLY A 239 -10.67 12.70 3.45
C GLY A 239 -11.58 13.92 3.66
N TYR A 240 -12.47 14.14 2.71
CA TYR A 240 -13.60 15.05 2.85
C TYR A 240 -14.89 14.25 2.85
N HIS A 241 -15.79 14.54 3.80
CA HIS A 241 -17.07 13.87 3.93
C HIS A 241 -18.19 14.90 3.86
N LEU A 242 -19.17 14.66 2.99
CA LEU A 242 -20.34 15.49 2.80
C LEU A 242 -21.60 14.65 3.00
N GLU A 243 -22.32 14.90 4.09
CA GLU A 243 -23.69 14.43 4.28
C GLU A 243 -24.62 15.39 3.53
N ILE A 244 -25.21 14.89 2.44
CA ILE A 244 -26.14 15.64 1.58
C ILE A 244 -27.51 15.73 2.27
N ASP A 245 -27.92 14.66 2.93
CA ASP A 245 -29.11 14.53 3.76
C ASP A 245 -28.91 13.36 4.75
N GLU A 246 -29.97 12.93 5.45
CA GLU A 246 -29.93 11.85 6.45
C GLU A 246 -29.54 10.49 5.88
N TYR A 247 -29.71 10.27 4.57
CA TYR A 247 -29.47 8.99 3.90
C TYR A 247 -28.23 9.03 3.01
N ASN A 248 -27.90 10.19 2.45
CA ASN A 248 -26.91 10.33 1.40
C ASN A 248 -25.61 10.95 1.92
N GLN A 249 -24.51 10.22 1.80
CA GLN A 249 -23.17 10.74 2.08
C GLN A 249 -22.21 10.50 0.91
N MET A 250 -21.45 11.52 0.55
CA MET A 250 -20.36 11.44 -0.41
C MET A 250 -19.03 11.71 0.30
N SER A 251 -18.03 10.86 0.08
CA SER A 251 -16.68 11.04 0.59
C SER A 251 -15.67 11.00 -0.54
N VAL A 252 -14.65 11.86 -0.44
CA VAL A 252 -13.52 11.93 -1.38
C VAL A 252 -12.23 11.79 -0.60
N TYR A 253 -11.30 11.02 -1.15
CA TYR A 253 -10.03 10.68 -0.50
C TYR A 253 -8.86 10.93 -1.44
N LEU A 254 -7.75 11.39 -0.86
CA LEU A 254 -6.47 11.52 -1.53
C LEU A 254 -5.39 11.01 -0.59
N ASP A 255 -4.69 9.96 -1.02
CA ASP A 255 -3.52 9.43 -0.33
C ASP A 255 -2.27 9.63 -1.21
N LEU A 256 -1.20 10.11 -0.59
CA LEU A 256 0.17 10.08 -1.11
C LEU A 256 0.86 8.88 -0.46
N ASN A 257 1.26 7.92 -1.28
CA ASN A 257 1.89 6.70 -0.85
C ASN A 257 3.34 6.64 -1.37
N ARG A 258 4.27 6.18 -0.54
CA ARG A 258 5.70 6.11 -0.89
C ARG A 258 6.35 4.92 -0.22
N LEU A 259 7.03 4.10 -1.03
CA LEU A 259 7.94 3.09 -0.51
C LEU A 259 9.20 3.79 0.02
N VAL A 260 9.45 3.67 1.32
CA VAL A 260 10.53 4.35 2.04
C VAL A 260 11.69 3.39 2.33
N VAL A 261 12.13 2.70 1.28
CA VAL A 261 13.35 1.90 1.29
C VAL A 261 14.40 2.56 0.39
N PRO A 262 15.69 2.23 0.53
CA PRO A 262 16.74 2.79 -0.34
C PRO A 262 16.44 2.57 -1.83
N THR A 263 16.66 3.62 -2.62
CA THR A 263 16.65 3.50 -4.08
C THR A 263 17.94 2.80 -4.52
N PRO A 264 17.89 1.78 -5.39
CA PRO A 264 19.10 1.15 -5.90
C PRO A 264 20.04 2.18 -6.56
N PRO A 265 21.34 2.16 -6.24
CA PRO A 265 22.31 3.04 -6.88
C PRO A 265 22.52 2.65 -8.34
N GLU A 266 23.02 3.59 -9.13
CA GLU A 266 23.52 3.31 -10.46
C GLU A 266 24.96 2.80 -10.36
N LEU A 267 25.16 1.54 -10.78
CA LEU A 267 26.46 0.89 -10.78
C LEU A 267 27.15 1.05 -12.13
N GLY A 268 28.45 1.35 -12.08
CA GLY A 268 29.36 1.39 -13.23
C GLY A 268 29.82 0.00 -13.65
N THR A 269 30.69 -0.04 -14.66
CA THR A 269 31.13 -1.31 -15.28
C THR A 269 31.90 -2.21 -14.32
N ASN A 270 32.52 -1.67 -13.26
CA ASN A 270 33.27 -2.45 -12.27
C ASN A 270 32.52 -2.57 -10.94
N GLY A 271 31.21 -2.25 -10.89
CA GLY A 271 30.39 -2.31 -9.68
C GLY A 271 30.57 -1.11 -8.73
N GLU A 272 31.31 -0.08 -9.13
CA GLU A 272 31.39 1.19 -8.42
C GLU A 272 30.08 1.96 -8.50
N ILE A 273 29.70 2.67 -7.43
CA ILE A 273 28.52 3.54 -7.44
C ILE A 273 28.87 4.80 -8.26
N VAL A 274 28.21 4.96 -9.40
CA VAL A 274 28.37 6.12 -10.30
C VAL A 274 27.38 7.22 -9.94
N ALA A 275 26.19 6.86 -9.47
CA ALA A 275 25.20 7.81 -8.96
C ALA A 275 24.31 7.18 -7.87
N GLY A 276 23.84 8.01 -6.94
CA GLY A 276 23.10 7.54 -5.75
C GLY A 276 24.02 7.20 -4.57
N MET A 277 23.49 6.45 -3.61
CA MET A 277 24.20 6.01 -2.41
C MET A 277 24.05 4.50 -2.23
N ASP A 278 24.97 3.90 -1.48
CA ASP A 278 24.92 2.48 -1.12
C ASP A 278 23.56 2.14 -0.48
N ASP A 279 22.90 1.12 -1.02
CA ASP A 279 21.61 0.64 -0.54
C ASP A 279 21.75 -0.43 0.54
N ASN A 280 22.97 -0.89 0.85
CA ASN A 280 23.25 -1.82 1.93
C ASN A 280 23.30 -1.16 3.31
N VAL A 281 22.18 -0.56 3.70
CA VAL A 281 22.02 0.12 5.00
C VAL A 281 21.01 -0.61 5.89
N THR A 282 20.93 -0.21 7.17
CA THR A 282 19.89 -0.73 8.06
C THR A 282 18.50 -0.18 7.67
N PRO A 283 17.40 -0.90 7.97
CA PRO A 283 16.03 -0.46 7.63
C PRO A 283 15.71 0.98 8.03
N LEU A 284 16.10 1.39 9.25
CA LEU A 284 15.83 2.74 9.74
C LEU A 284 16.63 3.80 8.96
N ILE A 285 17.92 3.55 8.70
CA ILE A 285 18.73 4.44 7.85
C ILE A 285 18.13 4.49 6.44
N GLY A 286 17.66 3.36 5.93
CA GLY A 286 17.01 3.26 4.63
C GLY A 286 15.78 4.14 4.49
N VAL A 287 14.98 4.28 5.55
CA VAL A 287 13.86 5.24 5.59
C VAL A 287 14.36 6.66 5.37
N PHE A 288 15.34 7.11 6.15
CA PHE A 288 15.88 8.48 6.01
C PHE A 288 16.55 8.71 4.65
N GLN A 289 17.32 7.72 4.19
CA GLN A 289 17.97 7.75 2.87
C GLN A 289 16.95 7.83 1.73
N SER A 290 15.80 7.17 1.86
CA SER A 290 14.74 7.22 0.85
C SER A 290 14.20 8.62 0.59
N PHE A 291 14.32 9.55 1.56
CA PHE A 291 13.92 10.96 1.43
C PHE A 291 15.06 11.87 0.96
N ASN A 292 16.30 11.39 0.96
CA ASN A 292 17.45 12.18 0.52
C ASN A 292 17.50 12.22 -1.02
N PRO A 293 17.36 13.39 -1.67
CA PRO A 293 17.48 13.49 -3.12
C PRO A 293 18.86 13.05 -3.62
N ALA A 294 19.93 13.28 -2.85
CA ALA A 294 21.29 12.90 -3.23
C ALA A 294 21.53 11.39 -3.19
N ALA A 295 20.67 10.62 -2.50
CA ALA A 295 20.74 9.16 -2.49
C ALA A 295 20.15 8.51 -3.75
N LYS A 296 19.58 9.30 -4.67
CA LYS A 296 18.90 8.83 -5.88
C LYS A 296 19.73 9.12 -7.12
N PRO A 297 19.95 8.16 -8.03
CA PRO A 297 20.65 8.41 -9.28
C PRO A 297 20.09 9.59 -10.10
N GLY A 298 18.76 9.73 -10.14
CA GLY A 298 18.04 10.81 -10.82
C GLY A 298 17.68 12.02 -9.93
N GLY A 299 18.25 12.10 -8.71
CA GLY A 299 18.11 13.25 -7.83
C GLY A 299 16.67 13.55 -7.38
N PHE A 300 16.34 14.83 -7.30
CA PHE A 300 15.01 15.30 -6.89
C PHE A 300 13.89 14.90 -7.87
N GLY A 301 14.20 14.77 -9.15
CA GLY A 301 13.22 14.30 -10.14
C GLY A 301 12.76 12.88 -9.82
N GLU A 302 13.71 11.99 -9.51
CA GLU A 302 13.41 10.63 -9.11
C GLU A 302 12.69 10.54 -7.76
N LEU A 303 13.05 11.40 -6.80
CA LEU A 303 12.34 11.52 -5.52
C LEU A 303 10.84 11.77 -5.74
N LEU A 304 10.47 12.66 -6.65
CA LEU A 304 9.06 12.94 -6.93
C LEU A 304 8.36 11.79 -7.67
N GLN A 305 9.08 11.08 -8.54
CA GLN A 305 8.55 9.94 -9.30
C GLN A 305 8.26 8.71 -8.44
N GLU A 306 8.90 8.58 -7.29
CA GLU A 306 8.68 7.46 -6.34
C GLU A 306 7.40 7.60 -5.50
N ASN A 307 6.64 8.69 -5.66
CA ASN A 307 5.36 8.83 -5.00
C ASN A 307 4.25 8.22 -5.86
N ILE A 308 3.38 7.46 -5.20
CA ILE A 308 2.16 6.90 -5.74
C ILE A 308 1.02 7.80 -5.28
N TYR A 309 0.15 8.18 -6.21
CA TYR A 309 -1.01 9.00 -5.94
C TYR A 309 -2.26 8.13 -5.99
N ASN A 310 -3.03 8.12 -4.92
CA ASN A 310 -4.23 7.33 -4.78
C ASN A 310 -5.42 8.27 -4.59
N PHE A 311 -6.42 8.16 -5.46
CA PHE A 311 -7.66 8.92 -5.39
C PHE A 311 -8.83 7.98 -5.21
N GLY A 312 -9.73 8.30 -4.28
CA GLY A 312 -10.91 7.48 -3.98
C GLY A 312 -12.17 8.31 -3.81
N LEU A 313 -13.30 7.72 -4.19
CA LEU A 313 -14.63 8.26 -4.03
C LEU A 313 -15.53 7.17 -3.44
N GLU A 314 -16.29 7.52 -2.41
CA GLU A 314 -17.28 6.66 -1.79
C GLU A 314 -18.62 7.41 -1.73
N TYR A 315 -19.67 6.80 -2.23
CA TYR A 315 -21.05 7.24 -2.05
C TYR A 315 -21.79 6.19 -1.23
N LYS A 316 -22.45 6.65 -0.18
CA LYS A 316 -23.21 5.84 0.78
C LYS A 316 -24.66 6.28 0.74
N TYR A 317 -25.56 5.31 0.61
CA TYR A 317 -27.01 5.48 0.70
C TYR A 317 -27.56 4.61 1.84
N ASP A 318 -28.17 5.28 2.83
CA ASP A 318 -28.88 4.70 3.98
C ASP A 318 -28.06 3.64 4.75
N ASN A 319 -26.74 3.81 4.79
CA ASN A 319 -25.79 2.90 5.44
C ASN A 319 -25.85 1.41 5.00
N PHE A 320 -26.56 1.07 3.92
CA PHE A 320 -26.64 -0.30 3.40
C PHE A 320 -26.10 -0.44 1.98
N LEU A 321 -26.22 0.61 1.15
CA LEU A 321 -25.72 0.61 -0.23
C LEU A 321 -24.51 1.53 -0.34
N PHE A 322 -23.45 1.01 -0.96
CA PHE A 322 -22.20 1.74 -1.14
C PHE A 322 -21.72 1.60 -2.59
N ALA A 323 -21.48 2.74 -3.24
CA ALA A 323 -20.83 2.82 -4.54
C ALA A 323 -19.42 3.41 -4.35
N ARG A 324 -18.42 2.78 -4.95
CA ARG A 324 -17.01 3.15 -4.80
C ARG A 324 -16.34 3.23 -6.16
N ALA A 325 -15.45 4.19 -6.30
CA ALA A 325 -14.57 4.32 -7.46
C ALA A 325 -13.22 4.88 -7.00
N GLY A 326 -12.18 4.57 -7.75
CA GLY A 326 -10.86 5.12 -7.45
C GLY A 326 -9.91 5.00 -8.63
N TYR A 327 -8.77 5.64 -8.44
CA TYR A 327 -7.68 5.69 -9.41
C TYR A 327 -6.35 5.69 -8.66
N LEU A 328 -5.43 4.83 -9.08
CA LEU A 328 -4.08 4.76 -8.57
C LEU A 328 -3.13 5.20 -9.69
N HIS A 329 -2.11 5.98 -9.35
CA HIS A 329 -1.08 6.36 -10.31
C HIS A 329 0.31 6.18 -9.72
N GLU A 330 1.08 5.28 -10.31
CA GLU A 330 2.51 5.11 -10.08
C GLU A 330 3.29 5.50 -11.34
N HIS A 331 4.41 6.18 -11.15
CA HIS A 331 5.22 6.66 -12.27
C HIS A 331 5.74 5.50 -13.13
N LYS A 332 5.78 5.72 -14.45
CA LYS A 332 6.17 4.69 -15.44
C LYS A 332 7.52 4.05 -15.15
N LEU A 333 8.49 4.84 -14.68
CA LEU A 333 9.86 4.38 -14.39
C LEU A 333 10.01 3.62 -13.07
N LYS A 334 8.94 3.56 -12.25
CA LYS A 334 8.98 3.06 -10.87
C LYS A 334 8.10 1.83 -10.60
N GLY A 335 7.25 1.46 -11.55
CA GLY A 335 6.41 0.26 -11.47
C GLY A 335 5.20 0.33 -12.42
N ASN A 336 4.78 1.55 -12.77
CA ASN A 336 3.70 1.82 -13.72
C ASN A 336 2.35 1.17 -13.36
N ARG A 337 2.05 1.00 -12.06
CA ARG A 337 0.71 0.62 -11.62
C ARG A 337 -0.31 1.73 -11.93
N GLN A 338 -1.44 1.36 -12.50
CA GLN A 338 -2.57 2.23 -12.87
C GLN A 338 -3.90 1.53 -12.59
#